data_AF-A0A915KEX7-F1
#
_entry.id   AF-A0A915KEX7-F1
#
_cell.length_a   1.000
_cell.length_b   1.000
_cell.length_c   1.000
_cell.angle_alpha   90.00
_cell.angle_beta   90.00
_cell.angle_gamma   90.00
#
_symmetry.space_group_name_H-M   'P 1'
#
loop_
_entity.id
_entity.type
_entity.pdbx_description
1 polymer ?
#
loop_
_entity_poly.entity_id
_entity_poly.type
_entity_poly.pdbx_seq_one_letter_code
_entity_poly.pdbx_strand_id
1 'polypeptide(L)'
;MLKDENFIAQNDDLDQFNRKRPQFGGRFLNDESEIFQYNAWDDVEWNDEQKFLAQEKIQKNCSKLMPEEDSELLENRAEFFWDEFYATHKDGFFKDRNWLFTEFPELKRFSCSSSEEKCQNFQILEVGCGVGNTIFPILEAN
;
A
#
# COMPACT_ATOMS: atom_id res chain seq x y z
N MET A 1 -20.33 41.00 18.27
CA MET A 1 -19.47 41.51 19.37
C MET A 1 -19.95 40.79 20.63
N LEU A 2 -19.23 39.92 21.32
CA LEU A 2 -17.80 39.54 21.45
C LEU A 2 -17.79 38.01 21.67
N LYS A 3 -17.06 37.20 20.90
CA LYS A 3 -15.72 36.63 21.20
C LYS A 3 -15.50 36.28 22.67
N ASP A 4 -15.64 34.99 23.00
CA ASP A 4 -14.90 34.30 24.06
C ASP A 4 -14.31 33.01 23.48
N GLU A 5 -13.13 33.15 22.88
CA GLU A 5 -12.20 32.06 22.61
C GLU A 5 -11.30 31.94 23.84
N ASN A 6 -11.42 30.85 24.59
CA ASN A 6 -10.40 30.36 25.50
C ASN A 6 -10.62 28.86 25.70
N PHE A 7 -10.34 28.08 24.66
CA PHE A 7 -9.93 26.70 24.83
C PHE A 7 -8.42 26.68 24.61
N ILE A 8 -7.69 26.52 25.72
CA ILE A 8 -6.24 26.46 25.75
C ILE A 8 -5.83 25.20 25.00
N ALA A 9 -5.47 25.34 23.73
CA ALA A 9 -4.72 24.31 23.01
C ALA A 9 -3.37 24.16 23.71
N GLN A 10 -3.11 22.96 24.22
CA GLN A 10 -1.84 22.60 24.83
C GLN A 10 -0.72 22.79 23.80
N ASN A 11 0.39 23.40 24.23
CA ASN A 11 1.53 23.84 23.44
C ASN A 11 2.40 22.68 22.90
N ASP A 12 1.83 21.55 22.50
CA ASP A 12 2.57 20.38 21.98
C ASP A 12 2.61 20.31 20.45
N ASP A 13 1.82 21.14 19.73
CA ASP A 13 1.70 21.10 18.26
C ASP A 13 2.81 21.87 17.50
N LEU A 14 3.70 22.60 18.17
CA LEU A 14 4.67 23.48 17.51
C LEU A 14 6.04 22.83 17.23
N ASP A 15 6.34 21.66 17.79
CA ASP A 15 7.66 21.02 17.63
C ASP A 15 7.68 19.92 16.54
N GLN A 16 6.53 19.65 15.90
CA GLN A 16 6.40 18.61 14.87
C GLN A 16 6.74 19.10 13.45
N PHE A 17 6.78 20.42 13.22
CA PHE A 17 6.93 21.01 11.89
C PHE A 17 8.36 21.00 11.31
N ASN A 18 9.37 20.58 12.08
CA ASN A 18 10.78 20.67 11.67
C ASN A 18 11.50 19.32 11.51
N ARG A 19 10.81 18.20 11.71
CA ARG A 19 11.38 16.89 11.38
C ARG A 19 10.94 16.51 9.97
N LYS A 20 11.88 16.45 9.03
CA LYS A 20 11.63 15.83 7.71
C LYS A 20 11.01 14.46 7.97
N ARG A 21 9.79 14.23 7.47
CA ARG A 21 9.14 12.94 7.57
C ARG A 21 10.11 11.88 7.03
N PRO A 22 10.44 10.85 7.81
CA PRO A 22 11.32 9.79 7.34
C PRO A 22 10.72 9.14 6.10
N GLN A 23 11.58 8.50 5.29
CA GLN A 23 11.11 7.72 4.15
C GLN A 23 10.04 6.72 4.63
N PHE A 24 8.93 6.65 3.90
CA PHE A 24 7.82 5.76 4.23
C PHE A 24 8.33 4.31 4.30
N GLY A 25 7.83 3.52 5.25
CA GLY A 25 8.22 2.12 5.43
C GLY A 25 9.61 1.86 6.04
N GLY A 26 10.42 2.90 6.33
CA GLY A 26 11.78 2.72 6.84
C GLY A 26 11.95 2.79 8.37
N ARG A 27 10.85 2.85 9.13
CA ARG A 27 10.89 2.97 10.61
C ARG A 27 10.76 1.58 11.24
N PHE A 28 11.65 1.24 12.16
CA PHE A 28 11.49 0.08 13.04
C PHE A 28 10.75 0.50 14.31
N LEU A 29 9.66 -0.20 14.65
CA LEU A 29 8.91 0.05 15.88
C LEU A 29 9.60 -0.65 17.05
N ASN A 30 10.49 0.07 17.73
CA ASN A 30 11.19 -0.43 18.92
C ASN A 30 10.41 -0.19 20.21
N ASP A 31 9.48 0.77 20.22
CA ASP A 31 8.64 1.13 21.36
C ASP A 31 7.16 1.13 20.93
N GLU A 32 6.36 0.25 21.55
CA GLU A 32 4.94 0.06 21.23
C GLU A 32 4.10 1.32 21.45
N SER A 33 4.53 2.25 22.30
CA SER A 33 3.82 3.51 22.54
C SER A 33 3.86 4.47 21.35
N GLU A 34 4.79 4.26 20.41
CA GLU A 34 4.98 5.12 19.23
C GLU A 34 4.18 4.68 17.99
N ILE A 35 3.35 3.65 18.14
CA ILE A 35 2.58 3.04 17.04
C ILE A 35 1.66 4.04 16.32
N PHE A 36 1.14 5.04 17.04
CA PHE A 36 0.22 6.05 16.48
C PHE A 36 0.90 7.37 16.09
N GLN A 37 2.22 7.49 16.25
CA GLN A 37 2.93 8.75 15.94
C GLN A 37 3.02 9.04 14.44
N TYR A 38 3.14 8.00 13.61
CA TYR A 38 3.17 8.13 12.15
C TYR A 38 2.18 7.18 11.52
N ASN A 39 1.43 7.65 10.51
CA ASN A 39 0.58 6.77 9.70
C ASN A 39 1.44 6.02 8.67
N ALA A 40 2.28 5.10 9.11
CA ALA A 40 3.02 4.26 8.20
C ALA A 40 3.34 2.91 8.83
N TRP A 41 3.40 1.91 7.97
CA TRP A 41 3.78 0.55 8.28
C TRP A 41 5.21 0.56 8.84
N ASP A 42 5.34 0.24 10.12
CA ASP A 42 6.64 0.04 10.74
C ASP A 42 7.14 -1.38 10.49
N ASP A 43 8.45 -1.50 10.30
CA ASP A 43 9.12 -2.78 10.38
C ASP A 43 9.06 -3.28 11.82
N VAL A 44 8.49 -4.47 11.99
CA VAL A 44 8.35 -5.15 13.28
C VAL A 44 8.96 -6.54 13.16
N GLU A 45 9.96 -6.84 13.99
CA GLU A 45 10.47 -8.20 14.11
C GLU A 45 9.47 -9.07 14.86
N TRP A 46 9.16 -10.23 14.30
CA TRP A 46 8.23 -11.15 14.95
C TRP A 46 8.93 -11.90 16.08
N ASN A 47 8.31 -11.85 17.26
CA ASN A 47 8.70 -12.69 18.38
C ASN A 47 8.28 -14.17 18.16
N ASP A 48 8.79 -15.06 19.01
CA ASP A 48 8.56 -16.50 18.86
C ASP A 48 7.08 -16.88 19.02
N GLU A 49 6.34 -16.17 19.86
CA GLU A 49 4.91 -16.38 20.04
C GLU A 49 4.11 -16.02 18.78
N GLN A 50 4.40 -14.87 18.16
CA GLN A 50 3.77 -14.44 16.91
C GLN A 50 4.06 -15.41 15.77
N LYS A 51 5.31 -15.87 15.66
CA LYS A 51 5.70 -16.92 14.69
C LYS A 51 4.92 -18.21 14.92
N PHE A 52 4.81 -18.65 16.16
CA PHE A 52 4.05 -19.85 16.51
C PHE A 52 2.55 -19.69 16.18
N LEU A 53 1.93 -18.56 16.53
CA LEU A 53 0.53 -18.27 16.21
C LEU A 53 0.29 -18.21 14.70
N ALA A 54 1.22 -17.64 13.94
CA ALA A 54 1.14 -17.62 12.49
C ALA A 54 1.22 -19.04 11.90
N GLN A 55 2.14 -19.88 12.40
CA GLN A 55 2.23 -21.28 11.99
C GLN A 55 0.94 -22.04 12.31
N GLU A 56 0.36 -21.85 13.49
CA GLU A 56 -0.90 -22.50 13.89
C GLU A 56 -2.06 -22.07 12.95
N LYS A 57 -2.14 -20.78 12.60
CA LYS A 57 -3.14 -20.27 11.64
C LYS A 57 -2.94 -20.86 10.24
N ILE A 58 -1.70 -20.99 9.77
CA ILE A 58 -1.40 -21.62 8.48
C ILE A 58 -1.85 -23.08 8.51
N GLN A 59 -1.53 -23.84 9.55
CA GLN A 59 -1.96 -25.23 9.69
C GLN A 59 -3.49 -25.36 9.71
N LYS A 60 -4.18 -24.48 10.44
CA LYS A 60 -5.65 -24.43 10.45
C LYS A 60 -6.22 -24.16 9.05
N ASN A 61 -5.67 -23.19 8.32
CA ASN A 61 -6.10 -22.87 6.96
C ASN A 61 -5.83 -24.03 5.98
N CYS A 62 -4.71 -24.73 6.15
CA CYS A 62 -4.36 -25.89 5.32
C CYS A 62 -5.13 -27.16 5.67
N SER A 63 -5.79 -27.24 6.84
CA SER A 63 -6.50 -28.45 7.28
C SER A 63 -7.68 -28.83 6.39
N LYS A 64 -8.29 -27.85 5.72
CA LYS A 64 -9.41 -28.05 4.80
C LYS A 64 -9.16 -27.22 3.55
N LEU A 65 -8.67 -27.88 2.51
CA LEU A 65 -8.58 -27.29 1.19
C LEU A 65 -9.97 -27.21 0.54
N MET A 66 -10.10 -26.29 -0.39
CA MET A 66 -11.27 -26.21 -1.25
C MET A 66 -11.41 -27.51 -2.06
N PRO A 67 -12.63 -28.02 -2.29
CA PRO A 67 -12.84 -29.16 -3.18
C PRO A 67 -12.22 -28.91 -4.56
N GLU A 68 -11.70 -29.97 -5.17
CA GLU A 68 -11.06 -29.89 -6.50
C GLU A 68 -12.03 -29.35 -7.56
N GLU A 69 -13.30 -29.77 -7.52
CA GLU A 69 -14.36 -29.29 -8.41
C GLU A 69 -14.56 -27.76 -8.33
N ASP A 70 -14.56 -27.19 -7.12
CA ASP A 70 -14.70 -25.74 -6.94
C ASP A 70 -13.44 -25.00 -7.44
N SER A 71 -12.25 -25.57 -7.22
CA SER A 71 -11.00 -25.02 -7.72
C SER A 71 -10.96 -25.00 -9.25
N GLU A 72 -11.28 -26.12 -9.87
CA GLU A 72 -11.37 -26.24 -11.33
C GLU A 72 -12.43 -25.31 -11.91
N LEU A 73 -13.58 -25.15 -11.26
CA LEU A 73 -14.61 -24.21 -11.68
C LEU A 73 -14.11 -22.76 -11.67
N LEU A 74 -13.45 -22.36 -10.58
CA LEU A 74 -12.90 -21.00 -10.43
C LEU A 74 -11.78 -20.72 -11.43
N GLU A 75 -10.91 -21.70 -11.68
CA GLU A 75 -9.83 -21.57 -12.67
C GLU A 75 -10.36 -21.51 -14.11
N ASN A 76 -11.25 -22.43 -14.48
CA ASN A 76 -11.78 -22.54 -15.84
C ASN A 76 -12.80 -21.46 -16.20
N ARG A 77 -13.39 -20.78 -15.21
CA ARG A 77 -14.37 -19.70 -15.42
C ARG A 77 -13.92 -18.38 -14.78
N ALA A 78 -12.63 -18.20 -14.56
CA ALA A 78 -12.08 -17.01 -13.94
C ALA A 78 -12.52 -15.74 -14.68
N GLU A 79 -12.52 -15.77 -16.02
CA GLU A 79 -12.95 -14.67 -16.89
C GLU A 79 -14.40 -14.27 -16.61
N PHE A 80 -15.30 -15.25 -16.50
CA PHE A 80 -16.71 -15.00 -16.22
C PHE A 80 -16.90 -14.33 -14.85
N PHE A 81 -16.20 -14.83 -13.82
CA PHE A 81 -16.32 -14.25 -12.48
C PHE A 81 -15.76 -12.83 -12.40
N TRP A 82 -14.66 -12.56 -13.11
CA TRP A 82 -14.12 -11.20 -13.20
C TRP A 82 -15.05 -10.28 -13.99
N ASP A 83 -15.59 -10.72 -15.13
CA ASP A 83 -16.53 -9.93 -15.94
C ASP A 83 -17.79 -9.54 -15.13
N GLU A 84 -18.39 -10.49 -14.41
CA GLU A 84 -19.53 -10.23 -13.51
C GLU A 84 -19.17 -9.24 -12.39
N PHE A 85 -17.97 -9.38 -11.82
CA PHE A 85 -17.49 -8.47 -10.79
C PHE A 85 -17.36 -7.03 -11.32
N TYR A 86 -16.73 -6.85 -12.49
CA TYR A 86 -16.56 -5.53 -13.11
C TYR A 86 -17.88 -4.94 -13.59
N ALA A 87 -18.81 -5.75 -14.10
CA ALA A 87 -20.15 -5.32 -14.47
C ALA A 87 -20.91 -4.72 -13.26
N THR A 88 -20.68 -5.28 -12.07
CA THR A 88 -21.34 -4.85 -10.83
C THR A 88 -20.64 -3.64 -10.18
N HIS A 89 -19.31 -3.64 -10.11
CA HIS A 89 -18.55 -2.68 -9.27
C HIS A 89 -17.89 -1.54 -10.05
N LYS A 90 -17.88 -1.60 -11.40
CA LYS A 90 -17.26 -0.60 -12.29
C LYS A 90 -15.83 -0.27 -11.85
N ASP A 91 -15.51 1.01 -11.65
CA ASP A 91 -14.20 1.55 -11.30
C ASP A 91 -14.06 1.99 -9.84
N GLY A 92 -15.13 1.92 -9.03
CA GLY A 92 -15.18 2.56 -7.70
C GLY A 92 -14.59 1.75 -6.53
N PHE A 93 -14.06 0.55 -6.79
CA PHE A 93 -13.69 -0.41 -5.73
C PHE A 93 -12.23 -0.29 -5.27
N PHE A 94 -11.36 0.30 -6.09
CA PHE A 94 -9.98 0.60 -5.72
C PHE A 94 -9.66 2.08 -5.94
N LYS A 95 -8.67 2.59 -5.20
CA LYS A 95 -8.15 3.94 -5.35
C LYS A 95 -6.86 3.92 -6.16
N ASP A 96 -6.62 5.00 -6.88
CA ASP A 96 -5.35 5.22 -7.57
C ASP A 96 -4.17 5.13 -6.58
N ARG A 97 -3.16 4.36 -6.98
CA ARG A 97 -1.99 4.06 -6.14
C ARG A 97 -0.93 5.15 -6.20
N ASN A 98 -1.34 6.41 -6.07
CA ASN A 98 -0.45 7.58 -6.06
C ASN A 98 0.66 7.50 -4.99
N TRP A 99 0.43 6.75 -3.91
CA TRP A 99 1.42 6.50 -2.86
C TRP A 99 2.63 5.69 -3.35
N LEU A 100 2.53 4.97 -4.49
CA LEU A 100 3.62 4.16 -5.03
C LEU A 100 4.88 4.99 -5.26
N PHE A 101 4.75 6.27 -5.63
CA PHE A 101 5.93 7.09 -5.87
C PHE A 101 6.62 7.61 -4.60
N THR A 102 5.96 7.46 -3.45
CA THR A 102 6.59 7.67 -2.14
C THR A 102 7.42 6.45 -1.75
N GLU A 103 6.90 5.26 -2.04
CA GLU A 103 7.53 3.97 -1.70
C GLU A 103 8.64 3.58 -2.68
N PHE A 104 8.38 3.78 -3.98
CA PHE A 104 9.23 3.43 -5.11
C PHE A 104 9.58 4.69 -5.92
N PRO A 105 10.48 5.57 -5.42
CA PRO A 105 10.87 6.80 -6.12
C PRO A 105 11.42 6.57 -7.54
N GLU A 106 11.96 5.39 -7.81
CA GLU A 106 12.43 4.95 -9.12
C GLU A 106 11.35 5.02 -10.21
N LEU A 107 10.06 4.91 -9.85
CA LEU A 107 8.95 4.99 -10.79
C LEU A 107 8.69 6.42 -11.34
N LYS A 108 9.26 7.47 -10.72
CA LYS A 108 9.10 8.87 -11.19
C LYS A 108 10.04 9.27 -12.33
N ARG A 109 11.01 8.42 -12.70
CA ARG A 109 12.25 8.85 -13.35
C ARG A 109 12.28 8.63 -14.86
N PHE A 110 11.18 8.86 -15.56
CA PHE A 110 11.17 8.79 -17.03
C PHE A 110 11.45 10.13 -17.72
N SER A 111 11.44 11.26 -17.00
CA SER A 111 11.85 12.56 -17.56
C SER A 111 13.36 12.80 -17.39
N CYS A 112 14.11 12.61 -18.46
CA CYS A 112 15.51 12.98 -18.57
C CYS A 112 15.68 14.51 -18.37
N SER A 113 16.22 14.93 -17.22
CA SER A 113 16.47 16.34 -16.92
C SER A 113 17.95 16.62 -16.60
N SER A 114 18.88 16.05 -17.36
CA SER A 114 20.27 16.55 -17.48
C SER A 114 21.06 15.65 -18.41
N SER A 115 21.80 16.28 -19.33
CA SER A 115 22.80 15.66 -20.19
C SER A 115 23.73 14.70 -19.42
N GLU A 116 23.85 13.47 -19.92
CA GLU A 116 24.88 12.44 -19.64
C GLU A 116 24.51 11.26 -18.72
N GLU A 117 23.39 11.26 -18.00
CA GLU A 117 22.85 10.02 -17.41
C GLU A 117 21.86 9.38 -18.38
N LYS A 118 22.22 8.21 -18.95
CA LYS A 118 21.34 7.42 -19.81
C LYS A 118 19.97 7.26 -19.15
N CYS A 119 18.91 7.82 -19.75
CA CYS A 119 17.54 7.38 -19.51
C CYS A 119 17.54 5.86 -19.68
N GLN A 120 17.40 5.13 -18.58
CA GLN A 120 17.24 3.69 -18.66
C GLN A 120 15.84 3.44 -19.22
N ASN A 121 15.77 2.75 -20.36
CA ASN A 121 14.49 2.24 -20.83
C ASN A 121 13.96 1.26 -19.78
N PHE A 122 12.93 1.66 -19.05
CA PHE A 122 12.29 0.83 -18.04
C PHE A 122 11.04 0.19 -18.64
N GLN A 123 10.88 -1.12 -18.43
CA GLN A 123 9.71 -1.87 -18.90
C GLN A 123 8.96 -2.41 -17.69
N ILE A 124 7.67 -2.09 -17.60
CA ILE A 124 6.79 -2.52 -16.51
C ILE A 124 5.74 -3.47 -17.09
N LEU A 125 5.51 -4.58 -16.39
CA LEU A 125 4.39 -5.49 -16.63
C LEU A 125 3.54 -5.52 -15.37
N GLU A 126 2.28 -5.10 -15.48
CA GLU A 126 1.28 -5.30 -14.43
C GLU A 126 0.41 -6.51 -14.79
N VAL A 127 0.50 -7.57 -13.99
CA VAL A 127 -0.39 -8.74 -14.11
C VAL A 127 -1.62 -8.49 -13.24
N GLY A 128 -2.81 -8.57 -13.85
CA GLY A 128 -4.06 -8.27 -13.16
C GLY A 128 -4.28 -6.76 -12.95
N CYS A 129 -4.04 -5.95 -13.97
CA CYS A 129 -4.15 -4.48 -13.90
C CYS A 129 -5.57 -3.94 -13.63
N GLY A 130 -6.60 -4.77 -13.81
CA GLY A 130 -7.99 -4.38 -13.59
C GLY A 130 -8.37 -3.12 -14.36
N VAL A 131 -8.92 -2.12 -13.66
CA VAL A 131 -9.24 -0.80 -14.26
C VAL A 131 -8.05 0.18 -14.28
N GLY A 132 -6.83 -0.27 -13.97
CA GLY A 132 -5.62 0.53 -14.17
C GLY A 132 -5.22 1.51 -13.06
N ASN A 133 -5.76 1.35 -11.84
CA ASN A 133 -5.45 2.21 -10.67
C ASN A 133 -3.95 2.27 -10.31
N THR A 134 -3.13 1.33 -10.81
CA THR A 134 -1.66 1.37 -10.67
C THR A 134 -1.00 2.03 -11.86
N ILE A 135 -1.31 1.56 -13.08
CA ILE A 135 -0.61 1.97 -14.30
C ILE A 135 -0.95 3.40 -14.73
N PHE A 136 -2.18 3.87 -14.52
CA PHE A 136 -2.56 5.24 -14.92
C PHE A 136 -1.75 6.30 -14.17
N PRO A 137 -1.63 6.27 -12.82
CA PRO A 137 -0.71 7.17 -12.12
C PRO A 137 0.72 7.09 -12.66
N ILE A 138 1.24 5.89 -12.90
CA ILE A 138 2.61 5.68 -13.44
C ILE A 138 2.76 6.33 -14.81
N LEU A 139 1.78 6.21 -15.70
CA LEU A 139 1.80 6.86 -17.02
C LEU A 139 1.65 8.38 -16.94
N GLU A 140 0.87 8.91 -16.00
CA GLU A 140 0.71 10.37 -15.85
C GLU A 140 1.98 11.05 -15.31
N ALA A 141 2.78 10.33 -14.53
CA ALA A 141 4.00 10.85 -13.93
C ALA A 141 5.20 10.92 -14.90
N ASN A 142 5.07 10.40 -16.13
CA ASN A 142 6.18 10.05 -17.02
C ASN A 142 5.93 10.41 -18.49
#